data_AF-A0A0Q0ZTT2-F1
#
_entry.id   AF-A0A0Q0ZTT2-F1
#
_cell.length_a   1.000
_cell.length_b   1.000
_cell.length_c   1.000
_cell.angle_alpha   90.00
_cell.angle_beta   90.00
_cell.angle_gamma   90.00
#
_symmetry.space_group_name_H-M   'P 1'
#
loop_
_entity.id
_entity.type
_entity.pdbx_description
1 polymer ?
#
loop_
_entity_poly.entity_id
_entity_poly.type
_entity_poly.pdbx_seq_one_letter_code
_entity_poly.pdbx_strand_id
1 'polypeptide(L)' 'MRKILAILCTLITLYALKETVVIFISKDTEVIAKREILIVIALSITVPLAILSLWLWKPKHTKVENHQ' A
#
# COMPACT_ATOMS: atom_id res chain seq x y z
N MET A 1 -17.14 8.55 2.09
CA MET A 1 -16.33 7.77 3.05
C MET A 1 -15.37 6.78 2.39
N ARG A 2 -15.81 5.79 1.56
CA ARG A 2 -14.89 4.79 0.96
C ARG A 2 -13.82 5.35 0.01
N LYS A 3 -14.16 6.36 -0.81
CA LYS A 3 -13.17 7.04 -1.68
C LYS A 3 -12.02 7.69 -0.90
N ILE A 4 -12.29 8.24 0.28
CA ILE A 4 -11.29 8.93 1.11
C ILE A 4 -10.28 7.91 1.67
N LEU A 5 -10.78 6.77 2.15
CA LEU A 5 -9.94 5.66 2.60
C LEU A 5 -9.06 5.10 1.46
N ALA A 6 -9.58 5.05 0.23
CA ALA A 6 -8.81 4.61 -0.92
C ALA A 6 -7.66 5.58 -1.20
N ILE A 7 -7.95 6.89 -1.25
CA ILE A 7 -6.93 7.94 -1.44
C ILE A 7 -5.87 7.89 -0.33
N LEU A 8 -6.28 7.74 0.92
CA LEU A 8 -5.36 7.65 2.06
C LEU A 8 -4.45 6.42 1.94
N CYS A 9 -5.00 5.29 1.53
CA CYS A 9 -4.23 4.05 1.34
C CYS A 9 -3.22 4.19 0.17
N THR A 10 -3.59 4.87 -0.91
CA THR A 10 -2.67 5.17 -2.02
C THR A 10 -1.53 6.09 -1.57
N LEU A 11 -1.81 7.11 -0.75
CA LEU A 11 -0.79 8.01 -0.21
C LEU A 11 0.21 7.29 0.70
N ILE A 12 -0.28 6.43 1.59
CA ILE A 12 0.58 5.62 2.48
C ILE A 12 1.45 4.67 1.66
N THR A 13 0.88 4.05 0.62
CA THR A 13 1.62 3.18 -0.30
C THR A 13 2.73 3.96 -1.03
N LEU A 14 2.44 5.17 -1.49
CA LEU A 14 3.42 6.05 -2.14
C LEU A 14 4.56 6.43 -1.19
N TYR A 15 4.23 6.74 0.08
CA TYR A 15 5.21 7.06 1.11
C TYR A 15 6.11 5.86 1.41
N ALA A 16 5.54 4.67 1.57
CA ALA A 16 6.30 3.43 1.75
C ALA A 16 7.24 3.18 0.56
N LEU A 17 6.76 3.39 -0.67
CA LEU A 17 7.59 3.27 -1.88
C LEU A 17 8.77 4.24 -1.87
N LYS A 18 8.54 5.50 -1.51
CA LYS A 18 9.59 6.52 -1.39
C LYS A 18 10.65 6.10 -0.37
N GLU A 19 10.25 5.64 0.82
CA GLU A 19 11.18 5.14 1.82
C GLU A 19 11.95 3.91 1.32
N THR A 20 11.30 3.02 0.57
CA THR A 20 11.96 1.86 -0.05
C THR A 20 13.02 2.29 -1.06
N VAL A 21 12.75 3.31 -1.89
CA VAL A 21 13.70 3.87 -2.86
C VAL A 21 14.86 4.57 -2.16
N VAL A 22 14.61 5.29 -1.06
CA VAL A 22 15.65 5.91 -0.23
C VAL A 22 16.56 4.83 0.36
N ILE A 23 15.98 3.77 0.95
CA ILE A 23 16.74 2.59 1.44
C ILE A 23 17.55 1.94 0.31
N PHE A 24 17.01 1.94 -0.92
CA PHE A 24 17.67 1.33 -2.07
C PHE A 24 18.82 2.17 -2.64
N ILE A 25 18.77 3.49 -2.50
CA ILE A 25 19.79 4.42 -2.99
C ILE A 25 20.82 4.78 -1.90
N SER A 26 20.44 4.71 -0.62
CA SER A 26 21.34 4.99 0.49
C SER A 26 22.56 4.06 0.46
N LYS A 27 23.74 4.68 0.56
CA LYS A 27 25.04 4.00 0.68
C LYS A 27 25.45 3.81 2.14
N ASP A 28 24.54 4.06 3.07
CA ASP A 28 24.78 3.88 4.50
C ASP A 28 25.02 2.40 4.80
N THR A 29 26.17 2.10 5.40
CA THR A 29 26.63 0.74 5.67
C THR A 29 25.64 -0.06 6.51
N GLU A 30 24.93 0.61 7.43
CA GLU A 30 23.89 0.01 8.28
C GLU A 30 22.62 -0.36 7.49
N VAL A 31 22.28 0.45 6.48
CA VAL A 31 21.12 0.23 5.61
C VAL A 31 21.40 -0.91 4.63
N ILE A 32 22.65 -1.03 4.14
CA ILE A 32 23.07 -2.15 3.28
C ILE A 32 23.02 -3.47 4.07
N ALA A 33 23.52 -3.48 5.31
CA ALA A 33 23.53 -4.67 6.16
C ALA A 33 22.13 -5.21 6.50
N LYS A 34 21.10 -4.35 6.52
CA LYS A 34 19.72 -4.72 6.83
C LYS A 34 18.74 -4.57 5.66
N ARG A 35 19.26 -4.40 4.44
CA ARG A 35 18.46 -4.14 3.23
C ARG A 35 17.37 -5.19 2.99
N GLU A 36 17.70 -6.47 3.17
CA GLU A 36 16.73 -7.57 2.98
C GLU A 36 15.58 -7.48 3.99
N ILE A 37 15.89 -7.24 5.26
CA ILE A 37 14.88 -7.09 6.32
C ILE A 37 14.00 -5.86 6.06
N LEU A 38 14.61 -4.75 5.65
CA LEU A 38 13.88 -3.51 5.33
C LEU A 38 12.92 -3.70 4.15
N ILE A 39 13.35 -4.43 3.11
CA ILE A 39 12.50 -4.81 1.98
C ILE A 39 11.34 -5.70 2.43
N VAL A 40 11.60 -6.70 3.27
CA VAL A 40 10.55 -7.60 3.79
C VAL A 40 9.54 -6.83 4.62
N ILE A 41 9.96 -5.88 5.46
CA ILE A 41 9.06 -5.02 6.24
C ILE A 41 8.23 -4.14 5.30
N ALA A 42 8.86 -3.50 4.31
CA ALA A 42 8.18 -2.68 3.33
C ALA A 42 7.10 -3.47 2.57
N LEU A 43 7.43 -4.68 2.10
CA LEU A 43 6.50 -5.62 1.46
C LEU A 43 5.39 -6.08 2.42
N SER A 44 5.73 -6.40 3.66
CA SER A 44 4.77 -6.85 4.67
C SER A 44 3.73 -5.79 5.01
N ILE A 45 4.04 -4.50 4.84
CA ILE A 45 3.10 -3.40 5.04
C ILE A 45 2.35 -3.10 3.74
N THR A 46 3.05 -3.03 2.60
CA THR A 46 2.43 -2.68 1.31
C THR A 46 1.49 -3.74 0.77
N VAL A 47 1.77 -5.03 0.95
CA VAL A 47 0.88 -6.13 0.49
C VAL A 47 -0.51 -6.07 1.14
N PRO A 48 -0.66 -6.06 2.49
CA PRO A 48 -1.98 -5.96 3.11
C PRO A 48 -2.65 -4.62 2.82
N LEU A 49 -1.89 -3.52 2.69
CA LEU A 49 -2.44 -2.24 2.23
C LEU A 49 -2.99 -2.32 0.81
N ALA A 50 -2.26 -2.94 -0.11
CA ALA A 50 -2.71 -3.12 -1.50
C ALA A 50 -3.98 -3.97 -1.57
N ILE A 51 -4.06 -5.06 -0.78
CA ILE A 51 -5.26 -5.90 -0.68
C ILE A 51 -6.44 -5.09 -0.12
N LEU A 52 -6.23 -4.34 0.97
CA LEU A 52 -7.25 -3.46 1.54
C LEU A 52 -7.69 -2.37 0.53
N SER A 53 -6.75 -1.79 -0.20
CA SER A 53 -7.03 -0.80 -1.25
C SER A 53 -7.86 -1.38 -2.38
N LEU A 54 -7.49 -2.56 -2.89
CA LEU A 54 -8.26 -3.27 -3.91
C LEU A 54 -9.65 -3.66 -3.42
N TRP A 55 -9.74 -4.16 -2.18
CA TRP A 55 -11.01 -4.54 -1.58
C TRP A 55 -11.92 -3.33 -1.37
N LEU A 56 -11.35 -2.19 -1.00
CA LEU A 56 -12.08 -0.95 -0.84
C LEU A 56 -12.52 -0.34 -2.18
N TRP A 57 -11.75 -0.57 -3.24
CA TRP A 57 -12.10 -0.20 -4.61
C TRP A 57 -13.18 -1.09 -5.20
N LYS A 58 -13.39 -2.31 -4.67
CA LYS A 58 -14.46 -3.20 -5.10
C LYS A 58 -15.80 -2.47 -4.90
N PRO A 59 -16.49 -2.06 -5.97
CA PRO A 59 -17.77 -1.41 -5.83
C PRO A 59 -18.70 -2.40 -5.15
N LYS A 60 -19.35 -1.98 -4.06
CA LYS A 60 -20.52 -2.71 -3.55
C LYS A 60 -21.42 -2.80 -4.76
N HIS A 61 -21.60 -4.00 -5.32
CA HIS A 61 -22.57 -4.24 -6.37
C HIS A 61 -23.88 -3.79 -5.72
N THR A 62 -24.31 -2.56 -6.02
CA THR A 62 -25.66 -2.13 -5.71
C THR A 62 -26.47 -3.13 -6.48
N LYS A 63 -27.02 -4.10 -5.75
CA LYS A 63 -28.08 -4.95 -6.24
C LYS A 63 -29.08 -3.94 -6.75
N VAL A 64 -29.13 -3.78 -8.07
CA VAL A 64 -30.20 -3.08 -8.75
C VAL A 64 -31.39 -3.96 -8.42
N GLU A 65 -32.06 -3.65 -7.31
CA GLU A 65 -33.39 -4.15 -7.08
C GLU A 65 -34.22 -3.56 -8.19
N ASN A 66 -34.39 -4.35 -9.24
CA ASN A 66 -35.44 -4.16 -10.23
C ASN A 66 -36.75 -4.07 -9.45
N HIS A 67 -37.23 -2.84 -9.24
CA HIS A 67 -38.65 -2.57 -9.07
C HIS A 67 -39.29 -2.66 -10.45
N GLN A 68 -39.77 -3.84 -10.80
CA GLN A 68 -40.80 -4.07 -11.80
C GLN A 68 -41.81 -5.03 -11.18
#